data_AF-A0A523ZGG4-F1
#
_entry.id   AF-A0A523ZGG4-F1
#
_cell.length_a   1.000
_cell.length_b   1.000
_cell.length_c   1.000
_cell.angle_alpha   90.00
_cell.angle_beta   90.00
_cell.angle_gamma   90.00
#
_symmetry.space_group_name_H-M   'P 1'
#
loop_
_entity.id
_entity.type
_entity.pdbx_description
1 polymer ?
#
loop_
_entity_poly.entity_id
_entity_poly.type
_entity_poly.pdbx_seq_one_letter_code
_entity_poly.pdbx_strand_id
1 'polypeptide(L)' 'MAKPKRSHDVPTKCARCGYEQLRQEELSMYGKLGFMGPAYRFYVYICKNCGHSELFFQGAKWIK' A
#
# COMPACT_ATOMS: atom_id res chain seq x y z
N MET A 1 12.71 -21.16 -2.86
CA MET A 1 11.88 -20.08 -3.44
C MET A 1 11.03 -19.49 -2.31
N ALA A 2 11.34 -18.29 -1.85
CA ALA A 2 10.66 -17.68 -0.71
C ALA A 2 9.25 -17.23 -1.14
N LYS A 3 8.20 -17.74 -0.47
CA LYS A 3 6.82 -17.25 -0.64
C LYS A 3 6.79 -15.73 -0.39
N PRO A 4 6.03 -14.95 -1.16
CA PRO A 4 5.87 -13.52 -0.87
C PRO A 4 5.31 -13.37 0.54
N LYS A 5 6.11 -12.77 1.44
CA LYS A 5 5.72 -12.49 2.81
C LYS A 5 4.53 -11.54 2.80
N ARG A 6 3.60 -11.88 3.68
CA ARG A 6 2.26 -11.33 3.90
C ARG A 6 2.16 -9.81 3.75
N SER A 7 0.97 -9.37 3.37
CA SER A 7 0.41 -8.01 3.39
C SER A 7 0.50 -7.24 4.73
N HIS A 8 1.27 -7.73 5.69
CA HIS A 8 1.45 -7.17 7.03
C HIS A 8 2.93 -6.82 7.34
N ASP A 9 3.87 -7.20 6.47
CA ASP A 9 5.26 -6.76 6.59
C ASP A 9 5.34 -5.32 6.09
N VAL A 10 5.38 -4.37 7.03
CA VAL A 10 5.65 -2.96 6.75
C VAL A 10 7.08 -2.86 6.22
N PRO A 11 7.30 -2.39 4.98
CA PRO A 11 8.64 -2.20 4.47
C PRO A 11 9.34 -1.18 5.36
N THR A 12 10.52 -1.54 5.86
CA THR A 12 11.41 -0.65 6.63
C THR A 12 12.47 0.00 5.76
N LYS A 13 12.65 -0.48 4.52
CA LYS A 13 13.62 0.02 3.54
C LYS A 13 12.98 0.08 2.17
N CYS A 14 13.33 1.11 1.42
CA CYS A 14 12.94 1.22 0.03
C CYS A 14 13.57 0.09 -0.80
N ALA A 15 12.75 -0.69 -1.49
CA ALA A 15 13.23 -1.77 -2.35
C ALA A 15 14.16 -1.28 -3.49
N ARG A 16 14.04 0.00 -3.88
CA ARG A 16 14.81 0.57 -4.99
C ARG A 16 16.18 1.10 -4.60
N CYS A 17 16.27 1.86 -3.51
CA CYS A 17 17.51 2.56 -3.13
C CYS A 17 18.05 2.17 -1.75
N GLY A 18 17.38 1.28 -1.02
CA GLY A 18 17.79 0.83 0.31
C GLY A 18 17.60 1.88 1.43
N TYR A 19 17.01 3.03 1.12
CA TYR A 19 16.79 4.11 2.09
C TYR A 19 15.74 3.72 3.14
N GLU A 20 16.02 4.02 4.41
CA GLU A 20 15.23 3.55 5.56
C GLU A 20 14.02 4.43 5.88
N GLN A 21 13.99 5.68 5.41
CA GLN A 21 12.87 6.56 5.68
C GLN A 21 11.82 6.47 4.58
N LEU A 22 10.72 5.78 4.91
CA LEU A 22 9.53 5.65 4.09
C LEU A 22 8.40 6.49 4.69
N ARG A 23 7.63 7.17 3.84
CA ARG A 23 6.38 7.84 4.19
C ARG A 23 5.24 6.87 3.92
N GLN A 24 4.46 6.56 4.94
CA GLN A 24 3.26 5.75 4.79
C GLN A 24 2.06 6.64 4.48
N GLU A 25 1.30 6.29 3.46
CA GLU A 25 0.00 6.88 3.15
C GLU A 25 -1.06 5.77 3.02
N GLU A 26 -2.30 6.09 3.36
CA GLU A 26 -3.44 5.19 3.14
C GLU A 26 -4.23 5.68 1.94
N LEU A 27 -4.32 4.85 0.90
CA LEU A 27 -5.17 5.10 -0.25
C LEU A 27 -6.44 4.26 -0.12
N SER A 28 -7.58 4.94 -0.14
CA SER A 28 -8.88 4.31 -0.28
C SER A 28 -9.37 4.50 -1.71
N MET A 29 -9.54 3.40 -2.44
CA MET A 29 -10.19 3.41 -3.75
C MET A 29 -11.61 2.89 -3.62
N TYR A 30 -12.53 3.63 -4.20
CA TYR A 30 -13.93 3.27 -4.27
C TYR A 30 -14.23 2.69 -5.65
N GLY A 31 -15.18 1.76 -5.74
CA GLY A 31 -15.67 1.21 -7.01
C GLY A 31 -16.20 2.30 -7.96
N LYS A 32 -16.56 1.89 -9.19
CA LYS A 32 -16.81 2.69 -10.42
C LYS A 32 -17.59 4.01 -10.30
N LEU A 33 -18.21 4.31 -9.16
CA LEU A 33 -18.99 5.52 -8.88
C LEU A 33 -18.75 6.15 -7.49
N GLY A 34 -17.75 5.76 -6.69
CA GLY A 34 -17.50 6.38 -5.38
C GLY A 34 -18.41 5.89 -4.23
N PHE A 35 -19.52 5.21 -4.54
CA PHE A 35 -20.49 4.71 -3.54
C PHE A 35 -21.02 3.29 -3.83
N MET A 36 -20.81 2.75 -5.04
CA MET A 36 -21.17 1.37 -5.37
C MET A 36 -19.90 0.52 -5.56
N GLY A 37 -19.61 -0.30 -4.55
CA GLY A 37 -18.55 -1.29 -4.58
C GLY A 37 -17.74 -1.34 -3.28
N PRO A 38 -16.85 -2.34 -3.13
CA PRO A 38 -15.97 -2.41 -1.99
C PRO A 38 -15.01 -1.22 -1.93
N ALA A 39 -14.84 -0.65 -0.73
CA ALA A 39 -13.73 0.22 -0.41
C ALA A 39 -12.46 -0.63 -0.34
N TYR A 40 -11.59 -0.48 -1.34
CA TYR A 40 -10.27 -1.09 -1.34
C TYR A 40 -9.32 -0.18 -0.58
N ARG A 41 -8.66 -0.73 0.45
CA ARG A 41 -7.65 -0.02 1.23
C ARG A 41 -6.26 -0.51 0.86
N PHE A 42 -5.38 0.43 0.58
CA PHE A 42 -3.99 0.19 0.28
C PHE A 42 -3.13 1.03 1.21
N TYR A 43 -2.07 0.44 1.77
CA TYR A 43 -0.95 1.23 2.29
C TYR A 43 0.05 1.47 1.18
N VAL A 44 0.45 2.72 1.02
CA VAL A 44 1.50 3.12 0.10
C VAL A 44 2.69 3.58 0.92
N TYR A 45 3.83 2.96 0.67
CA TYR A 45 5.09 3.37 1.26
C TYR A 45 5.91 4.09 0.20
N ILE A 46 6.11 5.39 0.42
CA ILE A 46 6.82 6.27 -0.50
C ILE A 46 8.19 6.59 0.08
N CYS A 47 9.25 6.24 -0.64
CA CYS A 47 10.59 6.62 -0.25
C CYS A 47 10.80 8.13 -0.31
N LYS A 48 11.22 8.74 0.80
CA LYS A 48 11.50 10.18 0.86
C LYS A 48 12.71 10.61 0.03
N ASN A 49 13.62 9.68 -0.29
CA ASN A 49 14.83 9.98 -1.05
C ASN A 49 14.59 9.92 -2.56
N CYS A 50 14.02 8.81 -3.06
CA CYS A 50 13.88 8.59 -4.51
C CYS A 50 12.43 8.65 -5.03
N GLY A 51 11.44 8.88 -4.16
CA GLY A 51 10.02 8.93 -4.52
C GLY A 51 9.41 7.59 -4.94
N HIS A 52 10.15 6.47 -4.82
CA HIS A 52 9.63 5.16 -5.16
C HIS A 52 8.47 4.77 -4.23
N SER A 53 7.35 4.38 -4.81
CA SER A 53 6.13 4.01 -4.09
C SER A 53 5.86 2.51 -4.21
N GLU A 54 5.59 1.88 -3.08
CA GLU A 54 5.23 0.47 -2.97
C GLU A 54 3.81 0.36 -2.39
N LEU A 55 2.90 -0.32 -3.10
CA LEU A 55 1.50 -0.47 -2.71
C LEU A 55 1.24 -1.84 -2.08
N PHE A 56 0.62 -1.85 -0.91
CA PHE A 56 0.25 -3.05 -0.16
C PHE A 56 -1.25 -3.07 0.05
N PHE A 57 -1.90 -4.08 -0.54
CA PHE A 57 -3.33 -4.29 -0.36
C PHE A 57 -3.64 -4.78 1.06
N GLN A 58 -4.41 -4.00 1.81
CA GLN A 58 -4.83 -4.33 3.17
C GLN A 58 -6.14 -5.10 3.21
N GLY A 59 -7.05 -4.79 2.29
CA GLY A 59 -8.34 -5.46 2.22
C GLY A 59 -9.38 -4.67 1.45
N ALA A 60 -10.48 -5.37 1.18
CA ALA A 60 -11.67 -4.80 0.55
C ALA A 60 -12.82 -4.91 1.54
N LYS A 61 -13.42 -3.78 1.92
CA LYS A 61 -14.62 -3.76 2.77
C LYS A 61 -15.78 -3.19 1.98
N TRP A 62 -16.89 -3.92 1.90
CA TRP A 62 -18.12 -3.38 1.35
C TRP A 62 -18.62 -2.24 2.21
N ILE A 63 -18.87 -1.09 1.57
CA ILE A 63 -19.57 0.03 2.18
C ILE A 63 -21.04 -0.36 2.13
N LYS A 64 -21.67 -0.49 3.30
CA LYS A 64 -23.08 -0.83 3.46
C LYS A 64 -23.93 0.42 3.42
#